data_AF-A0A7C3XCA0-F1
#
_entry.id   AF-A0A7C3XCA0-F1
#
_cell.length_a   1.000
_cell.length_b   1.000
_cell.length_c   1.000
_cell.angle_alpha   90.00
_cell.angle_beta   90.00
_cell.angle_gamma   90.00
#
_symmetry.space_group_name_H-M   'P 1'
#
loop_
_entity.id
_entity.type
_entity.pdbx_description
1 polymer ?
#
loop_
_entity_poly.entity_id
_entity_poly.type
_entity_poly.pdbx_seq_one_letter_code
_entity_poly.pdbx_strand_id
1 'polypeptide(L)'
;CARQGPNARFILLANYRASLKHRSAQRLDTRARIPGVNSDPSNAPIAAEAVVFSPDGKRMAVLCSYRKGARRKELRLFCMTLTGAEARLVAVLGVRDVHEVSTAYTAPAVFSRDGKYLAFWRVEGRSVRLMISRADGTETRGLGAAFLAATRR
;
A
#
# COMPACT_ATOMS: atom_id res chain seq x y z
N CYS A 1 27.28 9.85 -12.36
CA CYS A 1 27.29 8.41 -12.74
C CYS A 1 25.95 7.79 -12.35
N ALA A 2 24.98 7.72 -13.27
CA ALA A 2 23.67 7.12 -13.02
C ALA A 2 23.33 6.20 -14.21
N ARG A 3 23.75 4.94 -14.13
CA ARG A 3 23.21 3.87 -14.96
C ARG A 3 22.92 2.68 -14.05
N GLN A 4 21.63 2.50 -13.75
CA GLN A 4 21.07 1.21 -13.37
C GLN A 4 19.80 0.99 -14.20
N GLY A 5 19.98 0.27 -15.32
CA GLY A 5 18.98 -0.61 -15.96
C GLY A 5 17.73 0.01 -16.60
N PRO A 6 17.40 -0.32 -17.87
CA PRO A 6 16.23 0.20 -18.60
C PRO A 6 14.88 -0.38 -18.14
N ASN A 7 14.74 -0.78 -16.87
CA ASN A 7 13.53 -1.48 -16.43
C ASN A 7 13.02 -0.94 -15.08
N ALA A 8 12.38 0.22 -15.15
CA ALA A 8 11.72 0.88 -14.04
C ALA A 8 10.66 0.00 -13.33
N ARG A 9 10.21 -1.11 -13.95
CA ARG A 9 9.33 -2.12 -13.34
C ARG A 9 9.86 -2.73 -12.03
N PHE A 10 11.15 -2.58 -11.76
CA PHE A 10 11.78 -3.06 -10.53
C PHE A 10 11.81 -2.01 -9.42
N ILE A 11 11.83 -0.72 -9.76
CA ILE A 11 11.93 0.38 -8.79
C ILE A 11 10.51 0.78 -8.36
N LEU A 12 10.07 0.17 -7.27
CA LEU A 12 8.77 0.50 -6.67
C LEU A 12 8.80 1.83 -5.91
N LEU A 13 9.87 2.08 -5.15
CA LEU A 13 10.00 3.22 -4.25
C LEU A 13 11.45 3.71 -4.22
N ALA A 14 11.61 5.03 -4.17
CA ALA A 14 12.86 5.68 -3.80
C ALA A 14 12.54 6.64 -2.66
N ASN A 15 12.94 6.29 -1.44
CA ASN A 15 12.63 7.09 -0.27
C ASN A 15 13.78 8.03 0.07
N TYR A 16 13.42 9.24 0.49
CA TYR A 16 14.37 10.29 0.86
C TYR A 16 14.00 10.82 2.24
N ARG A 17 15.03 11.12 3.04
CA ARG A 17 14.89 11.92 4.26
C ARG A 17 15.36 13.33 3.95
N ALA A 18 14.44 14.29 4.05
CA ALA A 18 14.76 15.71 3.92
C ALA A 18 14.92 16.33 5.31
N SER A 19 16.01 17.08 5.53
CA SER A 19 16.13 17.98 6.67
C SER A 19 15.76 19.38 6.22
N LEU A 20 14.65 19.90 6.74
CA LEU A 20 14.22 21.27 6.45
C LEU A 20 15.17 22.29 7.09
N LYS A 21 15.66 22.01 8.30
CA LYS A 21 16.61 22.87 9.02
C LYS A 21 17.92 23.06 8.25
N HIS A 22 18.44 21.97 7.68
CA HIS A 22 19.71 21.99 6.95
C HIS A 22 19.53 22.10 5.43
N ARG A 23 18.28 22.21 4.95
CA ARG A 23 17.92 22.24 3.52
C ARG A 23 18.62 21.14 2.71
N SER A 24 18.69 19.94 3.27
CA SER A 24 19.38 18.80 2.69
C SER A 24 18.43 17.65 2.46
N ALA A 25 18.75 16.79 1.49
CA ALA A 25 18.03 15.56 1.23
C ALA A 25 19.02 14.41 1.12
N GLN A 26 18.74 13.33 1.84
CA GLN A 26 19.51 12.09 1.78
C GLN A 26 18.61 10.99 1.25
N ARG A 27 19.06 10.30 0.20
CA ARG A 27 18.40 9.08 -0.24
C ARG A 27 18.61 8.01 0.82
N LEU A 28 17.51 7.39 1.27
CA LEU A 28 17.58 6.23 2.16
C LEU A 28 18.08 5.01 1.39
N ASP A 29 18.67 4.05 2.09
CA ASP A 29 19.06 2.77 1.51
C ASP A 29 17.82 1.89 1.27
N THR A 30 16.97 2.33 0.35
CA THR A 30 15.83 1.57 -0.15
C THR A 30 16.32 0.51 -1.11
N ARG A 31 15.94 -0.74 -0.84
CA ARG A 31 16.23 -1.83 -1.75
C ARG A 31 15.63 -1.54 -3.13
N ALA A 32 16.43 -1.76 -4.17
CA ALA A 32 15.97 -1.58 -5.55
C ALA A 32 14.76 -2.45 -5.89
N ARG A 33 14.65 -3.63 -5.27
CA ARG A 33 13.49 -4.52 -5.31
C ARG A 33 13.10 -4.88 -3.88
N ILE A 34 11.81 -4.85 -3.59
CA ILE A 34 11.25 -5.23 -2.28
C ILE A 34 10.62 -6.63 -2.44
N PRO A 35 11.28 -7.72 -2.03
CA PRO A 35 10.80 -9.08 -2.32
C PRO A 35 9.41 -9.37 -1.75
N GLY A 36 9.07 -8.80 -0.59
CA GLY A 36 7.74 -8.97 0.00
C GLY A 36 6.60 -8.31 -0.80
N VAL A 37 6.93 -7.37 -1.71
CA VAL A 37 5.96 -6.70 -2.60
C VAL A 37 6.02 -7.30 -4.00
N ASN A 38 7.22 -7.51 -4.53
CA ASN A 38 7.47 -8.07 -5.86
C ASN A 38 8.29 -9.36 -5.71
N SER A 39 7.67 -10.44 -5.24
CA SER A 39 8.30 -11.76 -5.08
C SER A 39 8.48 -12.46 -6.43
N ASP A 40 7.55 -12.23 -7.36
CA ASP A 40 7.55 -12.75 -8.74
C ASP A 40 7.56 -11.58 -9.75
N PRO A 41 8.66 -11.37 -10.51
CA PRO A 41 8.74 -10.30 -11.50
C PRO A 41 7.71 -10.38 -12.63
N SER A 42 7.17 -11.56 -12.91
CA SER A 42 6.12 -11.72 -13.93
C SER A 42 4.76 -11.18 -13.45
N ASN A 43 4.59 -11.06 -12.13
CA ASN A 43 3.44 -10.48 -11.46
C ASN A 43 3.84 -9.26 -10.61
N ALA A 44 4.70 -8.40 -11.17
CA ALA A 44 5.10 -7.16 -10.51
C ALA A 44 3.90 -6.20 -10.37
N PRO A 45 3.87 -5.37 -9.29
CA PRO A 45 2.91 -4.29 -9.21
C PRO A 45 3.08 -3.32 -10.37
N ILE A 46 1.97 -2.76 -10.83
CA ILE A 46 1.93 -1.81 -11.95
C ILE A 46 1.92 -0.35 -11.49
N ALA A 47 1.57 -0.10 -10.22
CA ALA A 47 1.71 1.20 -9.56
C ALA A 47 1.72 1.06 -8.03
N ALA A 48 2.36 2.01 -7.37
CA ALA A 48 2.07 2.36 -5.97
C ALA A 48 1.03 3.48 -5.98
N GLU A 49 -0.17 3.19 -5.48
CA GLU A 49 -1.33 4.09 -5.52
C GLU A 49 -1.33 5.06 -4.33
N ALA A 50 -0.84 4.62 -3.17
CA ALA A 50 -0.76 5.44 -1.97
C ALA A 50 0.37 4.96 -1.04
N VAL A 51 0.95 5.90 -0.30
CA VAL A 51 1.94 5.66 0.75
C VAL A 51 1.55 6.43 2.00
N VAL A 52 1.58 5.78 3.15
CA VAL A 52 1.41 6.42 4.46
C VAL A 52 2.55 6.04 5.39
N PHE A 53 2.96 6.96 6.24
CA PHE A 53 4.05 6.75 7.20
C PHE A 53 3.48 6.57 8.61
N SER A 54 4.12 5.72 9.41
CA SER A 54 3.82 5.63 10.83
C SER A 54 4.22 6.93 11.55
N PRO A 55 3.55 7.32 12.65
CA PRO A 55 3.87 8.56 13.37
C PRO A 55 5.31 8.63 13.90
N ASP A 56 5.90 7.49 14.21
CA ASP A 56 7.30 7.38 14.66
C ASP A 56 8.32 7.40 13.50
N GLY A 57 7.84 7.46 12.26
CA GLY A 57 8.66 7.48 11.05
C GLY A 57 9.48 6.22 10.82
N LYS A 58 9.14 5.07 11.43
CA LYS A 58 9.89 3.82 11.27
C LYS A 58 9.31 2.89 10.20
N ARG A 59 8.01 2.99 9.95
CA ARG A 59 7.27 2.13 9.02
C ARG A 59 6.52 2.95 7.98
N MET A 60 6.18 2.27 6.90
CA MET A 60 5.25 2.78 5.89
C MET A 60 4.29 1.68 5.47
N ALA A 61 3.05 2.06 5.17
CA ALA A 61 2.11 1.20 4.47
C ALA A 61 1.95 1.70 3.04
N VAL A 62 1.96 0.77 2.09
CA VAL A 62 1.97 1.04 0.66
C VAL A 62 0.84 0.27 0.00
N LEU A 63 -0.05 0.99 -0.67
CA LEU A 63 -1.08 0.40 -1.50
C LEU A 63 -0.53 0.24 -2.91
N CYS A 64 -0.47 -0.99 -3.40
CA CYS A 64 -0.01 -1.30 -4.74
C CYS A 64 -1.16 -1.86 -5.58
N SER A 65 -1.20 -1.50 -6.86
CA SER A 65 -2.07 -2.16 -7.83
C SER A 65 -1.29 -3.19 -8.64
N TYR A 66 -1.91 -4.34 -8.88
CA TYR A 66 -1.40 -5.45 -9.69
C TYR A 66 -2.35 -5.68 -10.85
N ARG A 67 -1.79 -6.06 -12.01
CA ARG A 67 -2.63 -6.44 -13.15
C ARG A 67 -3.24 -7.81 -12.89
N LYS A 68 -4.55 -7.96 -13.12
CA LYS A 68 -5.26 -9.23 -13.01
C LYS A 68 -6.04 -9.49 -14.30
N GLY A 69 -5.36 -10.05 -15.30
CA GLY A 69 -5.92 -10.16 -16.66
C GLY A 69 -5.97 -8.82 -17.38
N ALA A 70 -6.69 -8.77 -18.51
CA ALA A 70 -6.63 -7.63 -19.44
C ALA A 70 -7.30 -6.34 -18.92
N ARG A 71 -8.37 -6.46 -18.14
CA ARG A 71 -9.23 -5.33 -17.74
C ARG A 71 -9.45 -5.20 -16.24
N ARG A 72 -8.71 -5.92 -15.39
CA ARG A 72 -8.85 -5.81 -13.94
C ARG A 72 -7.53 -5.50 -13.24
N LYS A 73 -7.65 -4.81 -12.11
CA LYS A 73 -6.57 -4.56 -11.16
C LYS A 73 -6.92 -5.16 -9.81
N GLU A 74 -5.92 -5.72 -9.14
CA GLU A 74 -6.03 -6.15 -7.75
C GLU A 74 -5.25 -5.18 -6.86
N LEU A 75 -5.89 -4.68 -5.80
CA LEU A 75 -5.26 -3.78 -4.85
C LEU A 75 -4.73 -4.56 -3.65
N ARG A 76 -3.45 -4.37 -3.33
CA ARG A 76 -2.77 -5.05 -2.22
C ARG A 76 -2.11 -4.01 -1.32
N LEU A 77 -2.39 -4.12 -0.02
CA LEU A 77 -1.80 -3.26 1.01
C LEU A 77 -0.64 -3.99 1.67
N PHE A 78 0.53 -3.37 1.67
CA PHE A 78 1.73 -3.87 2.34
C PHE A 78 2.12 -2.95 3.49
N CYS A 79 2.79 -3.51 4.49
CA CYS A 79 3.49 -2.74 5.51
C CYS A 79 4.96 -3.18 5.59
N MET A 80 5.85 -2.22 5.79
CA MET A 80 7.30 -2.43 5.77
C MET A 80 8.04 -1.31 6.50
N THR A 81 9.36 -1.48 6.72
CA THR A 81 10.22 -0.38 7.17
C THR A 81 10.46 0.62 6.03
N LEU A 82 11.01 1.80 6.34
CA LEU A 82 11.31 2.81 5.30
C LEU A 82 12.31 2.36 4.22
N THR A 83 13.09 1.30 4.48
CA THR A 83 14.03 0.71 3.51
C THR A 83 13.38 -0.36 2.63
N GLY A 84 12.11 -0.69 2.91
CA GLY A 84 11.40 -1.83 2.31
C GLY A 84 11.74 -3.17 2.96
N ALA A 85 12.53 -3.19 4.04
CA ALA A 85 12.74 -4.41 4.81
C ALA A 85 11.44 -4.82 5.54
N GLU A 86 11.35 -6.10 5.88
CA GLU A 86 10.18 -6.69 6.57
C GLU A 86 8.85 -6.47 5.83
N ALA A 87 8.88 -6.27 4.52
CA ALA A 87 7.67 -6.08 3.74
C ALA A 87 6.75 -7.29 3.85
N ARG A 88 5.52 -7.04 4.30
CA ARG A 88 4.47 -8.04 4.50
C ARG A 88 3.17 -7.58 3.87
N LEU A 89 2.48 -8.51 3.23
CA LEU A 89 1.12 -8.29 2.76
C LEU A 89 0.19 -8.21 3.98
N VAL A 90 -0.48 -7.08 4.14
CA VAL A 90 -1.51 -6.86 5.17
C VAL A 90 -2.85 -7.38 4.68
N ALA A 91 -3.26 -6.99 3.47
CA ALA A 91 -4.54 -7.38 2.91
C ALA A 91 -4.61 -7.23 1.38
N VAL A 92 -5.46 -8.05 0.77
CA VAL A 92 -5.99 -7.83 -0.59
C VAL A 92 -7.31 -7.09 -0.44
N LEU A 93 -7.36 -5.85 -0.95
CA LEU A 93 -8.47 -4.92 -0.72
C LEU A 93 -9.63 -5.10 -1.72
N GLY A 94 -9.38 -5.80 -2.83
CA GLY A 94 -10.38 -6.13 -3.84
C GLY A 94 -9.81 -6.19 -5.26
N VAL A 95 -10.67 -6.61 -6.19
CA VAL A 95 -10.41 -6.58 -7.64
C VAL A 95 -11.38 -5.58 -8.26
N ARG A 96 -10.88 -4.69 -9.12
CA ARG A 96 -11.67 -3.65 -9.80
C ARG A 96 -11.48 -3.74 -11.31
N ASP A 97 -12.50 -3.38 -12.08
CA ASP A 97 -12.33 -3.18 -13.52
C ASP A 97 -11.55 -1.87 -13.77
N VAL A 98 -10.64 -1.89 -14.75
CA VAL A 98 -9.68 -0.80 -15.04
C VAL A 98 -10.39 0.49 -15.49
N HIS A 99 -11.63 0.39 -15.96
CA HIS A 99 -12.43 1.51 -16.47
C HIS A 99 -13.44 2.04 -15.46
N GLU A 100 -13.56 1.39 -14.30
CA GLU A 100 -14.42 1.85 -13.22
C GLU A 100 -13.68 3.00 -12.51
N VAL A 101 -13.90 4.23 -13.00
CA VAL A 101 -13.41 5.46 -12.37
C VAL A 101 -14.20 5.67 -11.08
N SER A 102 -13.81 4.95 -10.02
CA SER A 102 -14.23 5.27 -8.67
C SER A 102 -13.02 5.73 -7.88
N THR A 103 -12.79 7.04 -7.98
CA THR A 103 -11.92 7.86 -7.13
C THR A 103 -12.38 7.91 -5.66
N ALA A 104 -13.42 7.16 -5.25
CA ALA A 104 -14.20 7.50 -4.06
C ALA A 104 -14.00 6.63 -2.80
N TYR A 105 -13.34 5.46 -2.83
CA TYR A 105 -13.34 4.56 -1.65
C TYR A 105 -12.04 3.80 -1.37
N THR A 106 -10.90 4.46 -1.46
CA THR A 106 -9.71 3.99 -0.74
C THR A 106 -9.20 5.15 0.08
N ALA A 107 -9.84 5.41 1.23
CA ALA A 107 -9.12 6.13 2.26
C ALA A 107 -7.82 5.35 2.48
N PRO A 108 -6.65 5.99 2.35
CA PRO A 108 -5.39 5.31 2.55
C PRO A 108 -5.42 4.68 3.94
N ALA A 109 -4.72 3.55 4.09
CA ALA A 109 -4.57 2.96 5.40
C ALA A 109 -4.07 4.03 6.38
N VAL A 110 -4.52 4.02 7.63
CA VAL A 110 -4.12 5.00 8.64
C VAL A 110 -3.47 4.30 9.80
N PHE A 111 -2.28 4.76 10.19
CA PHE A 111 -1.64 4.26 11.39
C PHE A 111 -2.33 4.85 12.63
N SER A 112 -2.46 4.04 13.68
CA SER A 112 -2.82 4.56 15.00
C SER A 112 -1.74 5.54 15.48
N ARG A 113 -2.11 6.44 16.41
CA ARG A 113 -1.19 7.45 16.94
C ARG A 113 0.06 6.86 17.61
N ASP A 114 -0.08 5.69 18.22
CA ASP A 114 1.02 4.93 18.82
C ASP A 114 1.80 4.07 17.80
N GLY A 115 1.41 4.08 16.53
CA GLY A 115 2.03 3.34 15.44
C GLY A 115 1.85 1.82 15.50
N LYS A 116 1.07 1.27 16.45
CA LYS A 116 0.93 -0.17 16.65
C LYS A 116 -0.09 -0.83 15.74
N TYR A 117 -1.05 -0.07 15.23
CA TYR A 117 -2.15 -0.55 14.42
C TYR A 117 -2.26 0.20 13.10
N LEU A 118 -2.91 -0.45 12.14
CA LEU A 118 -3.23 0.08 10.83
C LEU A 118 -4.72 -0.16 10.56
N ALA A 119 -5.49 0.89 10.34
CA ALA A 119 -6.90 0.79 9.93
C ALA A 119 -7.05 1.05 8.44
N PHE A 120 -7.93 0.31 7.76
CA PHE A 120 -8.15 0.44 6.31
C PHE A 120 -9.51 -0.12 5.90
N TRP A 121 -10.00 0.27 4.72
CA TRP A 121 -11.23 -0.28 4.16
C TRP A 121 -10.94 -1.47 3.24
N ARG A 122 -11.78 -2.50 3.30
CA ARG A 122 -11.75 -3.64 2.40
C ARG A 122 -13.10 -3.79 1.69
N VAL A 123 -13.06 -3.98 0.38
CA VAL A 123 -14.26 -4.28 -0.41
C VAL A 123 -14.51 -5.78 -0.37
N GLU A 124 -15.71 -6.18 0.07
CA GLU A 124 -16.17 -7.56 0.14
C GLU A 124 -17.50 -7.67 -0.63
N GLY A 125 -17.42 -8.04 -1.90
CA GLY A 125 -18.60 -8.05 -2.79
C GLY A 125 -19.16 -6.64 -2.99
N ARG A 126 -20.39 -6.41 -2.54
CA ARG A 126 -21.07 -5.10 -2.59
C ARG A 126 -20.93 -4.27 -1.30
N SER A 127 -20.16 -4.77 -0.33
CA SER A 127 -20.02 -4.15 0.99
C SER A 127 -18.60 -3.65 1.19
N VAL A 128 -18.45 -2.64 2.05
CA VAL A 128 -17.15 -2.14 2.51
C VAL A 128 -17.04 -2.41 4.01
N ARG A 129 -15.93 -2.97 4.43
CA ARG A 129 -15.66 -3.30 5.84
C ARG A 129 -14.46 -2.50 6.35
N LEU A 130 -14.60 -1.92 7.54
CA LEU A 130 -13.45 -1.37 8.25
C LEU A 130 -12.62 -2.51 8.82
N MET A 131 -11.33 -2.49 8.54
CA MET A 131 -10.37 -3.49 9.00
C MET A 131 -9.36 -2.81 9.92
N ILE A 132 -8.85 -3.56 10.89
CA ILE A 132 -7.69 -3.22 11.69
C ILE A 132 -6.68 -4.37 11.60
N SER A 133 -5.41 -4.04 11.45
CA SER A 133 -4.26 -4.95 11.54
C SER A 133 -3.25 -4.40 12.53
N ARG A 134 -2.38 -5.25 13.08
CA ARG A 134 -1.12 -4.76 13.65
C ARG A 134 -0.26 -4.15 12.55
N ALA A 135 0.54 -3.14 12.92
CA ALA A 135 1.43 -2.42 12.01
C ALA A 135 2.59 -3.28 11.48
N ASP A 136 2.83 -4.47 12.04
CA ASP A 136 3.75 -5.46 11.48
C ASP A 136 3.09 -6.39 10.44
N GLY A 137 1.82 -6.10 10.09
CA GLY A 137 1.02 -6.85 9.13
C GLY A 137 0.35 -8.11 9.69
N THR A 138 0.42 -8.35 11.00
CA THR A 138 -0.24 -9.50 11.64
C THR A 138 -1.62 -9.15 12.21
N GLU A 139 -2.40 -10.16 12.59
CA GLU A 139 -3.66 -10.01 13.33
C GLU A 139 -4.70 -9.09 12.65
N THR A 140 -4.87 -9.23 11.33
CA THR A 140 -5.91 -8.49 10.61
C THR A 140 -7.31 -9.01 10.95
N ARG A 141 -8.20 -8.09 11.34
CA ARG A 141 -9.61 -8.38 11.66
C ARG A 141 -10.54 -7.25 11.24
N GLY A 142 -11.80 -7.59 10.98
CA GLY A 142 -12.85 -6.61 10.67
C GLY A 142 -13.47 -6.01 11.93
N LEU A 143 -13.84 -4.73 11.88
CA LEU A 143 -14.64 -4.04 12.87
C LEU A 143 -16.06 -3.82 12.34
N GLY A 144 -16.94 -4.82 12.50
CA GLY A 144 -18.35 -4.73 12.10
C GLY A 144 -18.59 -4.53 10.60
N ALA A 145 -19.82 -4.76 10.13
CA ALA A 145 -20.19 -4.45 8.74
C ALA A 145 -20.77 -3.04 8.67
N ALA A 146 -20.15 -2.15 7.89
CA ALA A 146 -20.80 -0.92 7.45
C ALA A 146 -21.62 -1.28 6.20
N PHE A 147 -22.95 -1.39 6.36
CA PHE A 147 -23.82 -1.52 5.20
C PHE A 147 -23.91 -0.16 4.50
N LEU A 148 -23.48 -0.10 3.24
CA LEU A 148 -23.94 0.97 2.36
C LEU A 148 -25.42 0.69 2.13
N ALA A 149 -26.29 1.41 2.84
CA ALA A 149 -27.71 1.39 2.57
C ALA A 149 -27.91 1.88 1.13
N ALA A 150 -28.20 0.96 0.22
CA ALA A 150 -28.70 1.34 -1.09
C ALA A 150 -30.08 1.96 -0.86
N THR A 151 -30.18 3.28 -0.96
CA THR A 151 -31.48 3.94 -1.16
C THR A 151 -32.06 3.37 -2.45
N ARG A 152 -33.03 2.45 -2.32
CA ARG A 152 -33.89 2.06 -3.43
C ARG A 152 -34.64 3.33 -3.86
N ARG A 153 -34.48 3.72 -5.12
CA ARG A 153 -35.46 4.57 -5.82
C ARG A 153 -36.51 3.66 -6.43
#